data_AF-A0A8J5N628-F1
#
_entry.id   AF-A0A8J5N628-F1
#
_cell.length_a   1.000
_cell.length_b   1.000
_cell.length_c   1.000
_cell.angle_alpha   90.00
_cell.angle_beta   90.00
_cell.angle_gamma   90.00
#
_symmetry.space_group_name_H-M   'P 1'
#
loop_
_entity.id
_entity.type
_entity.pdbx_description
1 polymer ?
#
loop_
_entity_poly.entity_id
_entity_poly.type
_entity_poly.pdbx_seq_one_letter_code
_entity_poly.pdbx_strand_id
1 'polypeptide(L)'
;MRQCVLLVSVLVVGVLLAPFAPQCHAQGWETLVAGVSSQLVSLWHQGELELMGHYCNFQVKPKIRRWQLYFVGSMWCPGWTNIRGSAQTRSRSGVVGKTTTDFVRKAFRAGLITQQDAQEWLDN
;
A
#
# COMPACT_ATOMS: atom_id res chain seq x y z
N MET A 1 -36.69 17.71 -38.09
CA MET A 1 -36.23 16.36 -37.68
C MET A 1 -34.71 16.19 -37.85
N ARG A 2 -33.88 17.16 -37.45
CA ARG A 2 -32.40 17.10 -37.68
C ARG A 2 -31.59 17.45 -36.42
N GLN A 3 -32.18 18.23 -35.50
CA GLN A 3 -31.59 18.57 -34.19
C GLN A 3 -31.70 17.43 -33.16
N CYS A 4 -32.83 16.69 -33.14
CA CYS A 4 -33.06 15.65 -32.13
C CYS A 4 -32.22 14.38 -32.33
N VAL A 5 -31.84 14.08 -33.58
CA VAL A 5 -31.05 12.87 -33.89
C VAL A 5 -29.61 13.00 -33.36
N LEU A 6 -29.06 14.22 -33.40
CA LEU A 6 -27.69 14.49 -32.94
C LEU A 6 -27.56 14.33 -31.43
N LEU A 7 -28.52 14.83 -30.65
CA LEU A 7 -28.52 14.72 -29.18
C LEU A 7 -28.64 13.26 -28.70
N VAL A 8 -29.47 12.46 -29.37
CA VAL A 8 -29.63 11.03 -29.03
C VAL A 8 -28.37 10.24 -29.40
N SER A 9 -27.72 10.55 -30.53
CA SER A 9 -26.51 9.83 -30.96
C SER A 9 -25.30 10.07 -30.05
N VAL A 10 -25.13 11.27 -29.48
CA VAL A 10 -24.00 11.58 -28.58
C VAL A 10 -24.21 10.94 -27.20
N LEU A 11 -25.46 10.88 -26.70
CA LEU A 11 -25.77 10.22 -25.42
C LEU A 11 -25.58 8.70 -25.48
N VAL A 12 -25.92 8.07 -26.59
CA VAL A 12 -25.75 6.61 -26.75
C VAL A 12 -24.27 6.22 -26.86
N VAL A 13 -23.44 7.02 -27.52
CA VAL A 13 -21.99 6.75 -27.60
C VAL A 13 -21.29 6.98 -26.25
N GLY A 14 -21.72 7.98 -25.47
CA GLY A 14 -21.18 8.21 -24.12
C GLY A 14 -21.47 7.08 -23.12
N VAL A 15 -22.66 6.47 -23.20
CA VAL A 15 -23.06 5.36 -22.31
C VAL A 15 -22.42 4.02 -22.73
N LEU A 16 -22.17 3.81 -24.03
CA LEU A 16 -21.54 2.58 -24.53
C LEU A 16 -20.01 2.54 -24.33
N LEU A 17 -19.36 3.68 -24.07
CA LEU A 17 -17.93 3.74 -23.75
C LEU A 17 -17.63 3.68 -22.24
N ALA A 18 -18.63 3.91 -21.38
CA ALA A 18 -18.47 3.80 -19.93
C ALA A 18 -17.99 2.41 -19.42
N PRO A 19 -18.37 1.25 -19.99
CA PRO A 19 -17.88 -0.04 -19.50
C PRO A 19 -16.43 -0.35 -19.89
N PHE A 20 -15.81 0.48 -20.76
CA PHE A 20 -14.40 0.33 -21.15
C PHE A 20 -13.47 1.27 -20.38
N ALA A 21 -13.96 1.99 -19.38
CA ALA A 21 -13.06 2.57 -18.39
C ALA A 21 -12.28 1.41 -17.76
N PRO A 22 -10.96 1.33 -17.92
CA PRO A 22 -10.18 0.31 -17.22
C PRO A 22 -10.48 0.51 -15.74
N GLN A 23 -11.02 -0.52 -15.11
CA GLN A 23 -11.14 -0.60 -13.66
C GLN A 23 -9.73 -0.29 -13.16
N CYS A 24 -9.49 0.91 -12.62
CA CYS A 24 -8.16 1.32 -12.22
C CYS A 24 -7.70 0.36 -11.11
N HIS A 25 -6.94 -0.67 -11.48
CA HIS A 25 -6.29 -1.64 -10.61
C HIS A 25 -5.53 -0.96 -9.46
N ALA A 26 -5.16 0.32 -9.67
CA ALA A 26 -4.56 1.20 -8.69
C ALA A 26 -5.39 1.43 -7.41
N GLN A 27 -6.73 1.48 -7.50
CA GLN A 27 -7.57 1.72 -6.31
C GLN A 27 -7.65 0.47 -5.42
N GLY A 28 -7.81 -0.71 -6.02
CA GLY A 28 -7.82 -1.97 -5.28
C GLY A 28 -6.48 -2.25 -4.59
N TRP A 29 -5.37 -2.01 -5.31
CA TRP A 29 -4.03 -2.22 -4.75
C TRP A 29 -3.73 -1.34 -3.53
N GLU A 30 -4.04 -0.04 -3.56
CA GLU A 30 -3.78 0.83 -2.40
C GLU A 30 -4.63 0.44 -1.18
N THR A 31 -5.83 -0.12 -1.36
CA THR A 31 -6.61 -0.69 -0.25
C THR A 31 -5.98 -1.94 0.35
N LEU A 32 -5.40 -2.81 -0.49
CA LEU A 32 -4.66 -3.98 -0.02
C LEU A 32 -3.41 -3.57 0.75
N VAL A 33 -2.64 -2.59 0.24
CA VAL A 33 -1.48 -2.06 0.95
C VAL A 33 -1.87 -1.49 2.31
N ALA A 34 -3.00 -0.78 2.40
CA ALA A 34 -3.51 -0.27 3.66
C ALA A 34 -3.88 -1.39 4.64
N GLY A 35 -4.57 -2.44 4.15
CA GLY A 35 -4.87 -3.65 4.92
C GLY A 35 -3.60 -4.31 5.44
N VAL A 36 -2.63 -4.56 4.55
CA VAL A 36 -1.36 -5.21 4.89
C VAL A 36 -0.61 -4.44 5.95
N SER A 37 -0.56 -3.11 5.76
CA SER A 37 0.09 -2.22 6.72
C SER A 37 -0.59 -2.24 8.09
N SER A 38 -1.92 -2.36 8.15
CA SER A 38 -2.67 -2.38 9.41
C SER A 38 -2.44 -3.67 10.21
N GLN A 39 -2.46 -4.83 9.55
CA GLN A 39 -2.19 -6.12 10.18
C GLN A 39 -0.74 -6.20 10.66
N LEU A 40 0.23 -5.69 9.88
CA LEU A 40 1.63 -5.65 10.31
C LEU A 40 1.87 -4.75 11.53
N VAL A 41 1.12 -3.65 11.67
CA VAL A 41 1.18 -2.82 12.89
C VAL A 41 0.70 -3.62 14.11
N SER A 42 -0.33 -4.45 13.95
CA SER A 42 -0.81 -5.35 15.00
C SER A 42 0.24 -6.40 15.37
N LEU A 43 0.83 -7.08 14.38
CA LEU A 43 1.87 -8.09 14.59
C LEU A 43 3.13 -7.49 15.24
N TRP A 44 3.53 -6.29 14.81
CA TRP A 44 4.66 -5.57 15.43
C TRP A 44 4.44 -5.33 16.93
N HIS A 45 3.22 -5.01 17.35
CA HIS A 45 2.88 -4.86 18.76
C HIS A 45 2.99 -6.17 19.55
N GLN A 46 2.81 -7.31 18.88
CA GLN A 46 2.94 -8.65 19.45
C GLN A 46 4.38 -9.17 19.41
N GLY A 47 5.28 -8.46 18.72
CA GLY A 47 6.70 -8.82 18.60
C GLY A 47 7.00 -9.74 17.41
N GLU A 48 6.00 -10.01 16.57
CA GLU A 48 6.13 -10.86 15.39
C GLU A 48 6.13 -9.98 14.12
N LEU A 49 7.07 -10.23 13.22
CA LEU A 49 7.21 -9.46 11.98
C LEU A 49 7.47 -10.44 10.84
N GLU A 50 6.48 -11.29 10.59
CA GLU A 50 6.47 -12.12 9.40
C GLU A 50 5.60 -11.44 8.35
N LEU A 51 6.16 -11.28 7.15
CA LEU A 51 5.41 -10.80 6.00
C LEU A 51 5.47 -11.89 4.93
N MET A 52 4.31 -12.46 4.58
CA MET A 52 4.18 -13.47 3.51
C MET A 52 5.14 -14.65 3.66
N GLY A 53 5.26 -15.24 4.86
CA GLY A 53 6.17 -16.37 5.08
C GLY A 53 7.63 -15.99 5.32
N HIS A 54 7.96 -14.68 5.28
CA HIS A 54 9.33 -14.21 5.40
C HIS A 54 9.54 -13.41 6.67
N TYR A 55 10.58 -13.77 7.42
CA TYR A 55 10.99 -13.04 8.60
C TYR A 55 11.53 -11.65 8.23
N CYS A 56 10.96 -10.63 8.86
CA CYS A 56 11.34 -9.24 8.67
C CYS A 56 11.76 -8.60 9.99
N ASN A 57 12.70 -7.67 9.89
CA ASN A 57 13.13 -6.85 11.00
C ASN A 57 12.55 -5.44 10.86
N PHE A 58 12.20 -4.86 12.00
CA PHE A 58 11.69 -3.50 12.08
C PHE A 58 12.40 -2.73 13.18
N GLN A 59 12.81 -1.50 12.88
CA GLN A 59 13.44 -0.60 13.84
C GLN A 59 12.75 0.76 13.86
N VAL A 60 12.41 1.25 15.05
CA VAL A 60 11.96 2.63 15.29
C VAL A 60 13.03 3.36 16.09
N LYS A 61 13.51 4.50 15.57
CA LYS A 61 14.44 5.40 16.27
C LYS A 61 13.79 6.76 16.52
N PRO A 62 13.69 7.24 17.76
CA PRO A 62 13.30 8.62 18.03
C PRO A 62 14.40 9.58 17.57
N LYS A 63 14.01 10.72 17.01
CA LYS A 63 14.92 11.77 16.53
C LYS A 63 14.33 13.13 16.86
N ILE A 64 15.07 13.94 17.61
CA ILE A 64 14.69 15.34 17.87
C ILE A 64 15.17 16.19 16.69
N ARG A 65 14.27 16.98 16.09
CA ARG A 65 14.59 17.97 15.05
C ARG A 65 13.84 19.25 15.34
N ARG A 66 14.53 20.40 15.33
CA ARG A 66 13.92 21.74 15.58
C ARG A 66 12.98 21.73 16.80
N TRP A 67 13.45 21.16 17.92
CA TRP A 67 12.69 21.06 19.17
C TRP A 67 11.41 20.22 19.10
N GLN A 68 11.27 19.37 18.09
CA GLN A 68 10.13 18.46 17.92
C GLN A 68 10.61 17.01 17.89
N LEU A 69 9.85 16.12 18.51
CA LEU A 69 10.10 14.68 18.48
C LEU A 69 9.55 14.07 17.18
N TYR A 70 10.41 13.39 16.45
CA TYR A 70 10.07 12.56 15.30
C TYR A 70 10.45 11.12 15.58
N PHE A 71 9.78 10.19 14.90
CA PHE A 71 10.12 8.78 14.86
C PHE A 71 10.52 8.44 13.43
N VAL A 72 11.67 7.77 13.29
CA VAL A 72 12.17 7.24 12.03
C VAL A 72 12.03 5.73 12.08
N GLY A 73 11.26 5.18 11.14
CA GLY A 73 11.05 3.75 11.00
C GLY A 73 11.90 3.19 9.86
N SER A 74 12.38 1.97 10.03
CA SER A 74 13.09 1.22 9.00
C SER A 74 12.71 -0.24 9.07
N MET A 75 12.36 -0.82 7.92
CA MET A 75 11.96 -2.22 7.79
C MET A 75 12.79 -2.90 6.70
N TRP A 76 13.24 -4.12 6.96
CA TRP A 76 13.97 -4.95 5.99
C TRP A 76 13.76 -6.43 6.26
N CYS A 77 13.79 -7.26 5.22
CA CYS A 77 13.58 -8.70 5.34
C CYS A 77 14.84 -9.44 4.85
N PRO A 78 15.77 -9.80 5.76
CA PRO A 78 17.02 -10.43 5.37
C PRO A 78 16.77 -11.80 4.72
N GLY A 79 17.52 -12.12 3.67
CA GLY A 79 17.37 -13.37 2.94
C GLY A 79 16.26 -13.37 1.89
N TRP A 80 15.27 -12.47 1.97
CA TRP A 80 14.22 -12.33 0.96
C TRP A 80 14.52 -11.26 -0.08
N THR A 81 14.83 -10.03 0.35
CA THR A 81 15.09 -8.91 -0.57
C THR A 81 16.02 -7.86 0.02
N ASN A 82 16.73 -7.15 -0.85
CA ASN A 82 17.56 -6.00 -0.49
C ASN A 82 16.75 -4.70 -0.33
N ILE A 83 15.45 -4.74 -0.62
CA ILE A 83 14.54 -3.59 -0.47
C ILE A 83 14.38 -3.25 1.01
N ARG A 84 14.27 -1.95 1.30
CA ARG A 84 14.00 -1.44 2.64
C ARG A 84 12.85 -0.45 2.62
N GLY A 85 11.97 -0.57 3.61
CA GLY A 85 10.93 0.41 3.91
C GLY A 85 11.48 1.46 4.85
N SER A 86 11.09 2.71 4.67
CA SER A 86 11.50 3.81 5.52
C SER A 86 10.43 4.88 5.59
N ALA A 87 10.12 5.37 6.79
CA ALA A 87 9.27 6.55 6.96
C ALA A 87 9.71 7.39 8.16
N GLN A 88 9.30 8.66 8.17
CA GLN A 88 9.48 9.54 9.31
C GLN A 88 8.16 10.26 9.63
N THR A 89 7.72 10.19 10.89
CA THR A 89 6.47 10.83 11.34
C THR A 89 6.60 11.31 12.78
N ARG A 90 5.65 12.13 13.25
CA ARG A 90 5.57 12.53 14.67
C ARG A 90 4.84 11.51 15.56
N SER A 91 4.16 10.53 14.96
CA SER A 91 3.48 9.44 15.65
C SER A 91 4.33 8.16 15.66
N ARG A 92 4.47 7.55 16.84
CA ARG A 92 5.19 6.28 17.02
C ARG A 92 4.47 5.11 16.35
N SER A 93 3.15 4.99 16.49
CA SER A 93 2.39 3.96 15.76
C SER A 93 2.31 4.28 14.26
N GLY A 94 2.14 5.57 13.92
CA GLY A 94 2.04 6.00 12.53
C GLY A 94 3.32 5.77 11.72
N VAL A 95 4.51 5.77 12.34
CA VAL A 95 5.75 5.45 11.63
C VAL A 95 5.83 3.98 11.21
N VAL A 96 5.24 3.08 12.00
CA VAL A 96 5.22 1.64 11.68
C VAL A 96 4.43 1.43 10.40
N GLY A 97 3.16 1.83 10.40
CA GLY A 97 2.29 1.70 9.23
C GLY A 97 2.89 2.35 7.98
N LYS A 98 3.40 3.59 8.07
CA LYS A 98 4.01 4.27 6.91
C LYS A 98 5.28 3.59 6.39
N THR A 99 6.10 3.03 7.28
CA THR A 99 7.32 2.31 6.87
C THR A 99 6.97 1.01 6.17
N THR A 100 5.97 0.29 6.68
CA THR A 100 5.45 -0.93 6.06
C THR A 100 4.83 -0.64 4.70
N THR A 101 3.96 0.37 4.60
CA THR A 101 3.38 0.82 3.33
C THR A 101 4.48 1.12 2.30
N ASP A 102 5.55 1.80 2.72
CA ASP A 102 6.69 2.08 1.85
C ASP A 102 7.43 0.81 1.41
N PHE A 103 7.65 -0.15 2.31
CA PHE A 103 8.23 -1.45 1.97
C PHE A 103 7.37 -2.21 0.96
N VAL A 104 6.08 -2.40 1.24
CA VAL A 104 5.14 -3.17 0.40
C VAL A 104 5.03 -2.52 -0.97
N ARG A 105 4.93 -1.19 -1.05
CA ARG A 105 4.88 -0.49 -2.34
C ARG A 105 6.16 -0.69 -3.15
N LYS A 106 7.33 -0.68 -2.51
CA LYS A 106 8.61 -0.97 -3.19
C LYS A 106 8.69 -2.42 -3.64
N ALA A 107 8.27 -3.37 -2.80
CA ALA A 107 8.25 -4.79 -3.13
C ALA A 107 7.32 -5.11 -4.31
N PHE A 108 6.13 -4.51 -4.34
CA PHE A 108 5.21 -4.60 -5.48
C PHE A 108 5.80 -4.03 -6.77
N ARG A 109 6.40 -2.83 -6.71
CA ARG A 109 7.08 -2.23 -7.87
C ARG A 109 8.25 -3.07 -8.38
N ALA A 110 8.88 -3.84 -7.51
CA ALA A 110 9.94 -4.78 -7.85
C ALA A 110 9.42 -6.15 -8.31
N GLY A 111 8.09 -6.37 -8.35
CA GLY A 111 7.47 -7.63 -8.73
C GLY A 111 7.65 -8.76 -7.70
N LEU A 112 8.01 -8.43 -6.45
CA LEU A 112 8.19 -9.41 -5.38
C LEU A 112 6.91 -9.80 -4.66
N ILE A 113 5.88 -8.96 -4.80
CA ILE A 113 4.55 -9.15 -4.22
C ILE A 113 3.54 -8.91 -5.33
N THR A 114 2.67 -9.88 -5.56
CA THR A 114 1.52 -9.74 -6.45
C THR A 114 0.28 -9.32 -5.66
N GLN A 115 -0.77 -8.95 -6.39
CA GLN A 115 -2.06 -8.66 -5.77
C GLN A 115 -2.68 -9.90 -5.09
N GLN A 116 -2.46 -11.09 -5.66
CA GLN A 116 -2.96 -12.35 -5.12
C GLN A 116 -2.26 -12.69 -3.80
N ASP A 117 -0.93 -12.58 -3.75
CA ASP A 117 -0.17 -12.82 -2.52
C ASP A 117 -0.66 -11.92 -1.37
N ALA A 118 -0.95 -10.65 -1.68
CA ALA A 118 -1.45 -9.69 -0.70
C ALA A 118 -2.89 -10.00 -0.24
N GLN A 119 -3.74 -10.55 -1.11
CA GLN A 119 -5.09 -10.99 -0.75
C GLN A 119 -5.05 -12.24 0.12
N GLU A 120 -4.32 -13.28 -0.30
CA GLU A 120 -4.16 -14.52 0.47
C GLU A 120 -3.61 -14.28 1.87
N TRP A 121 -2.68 -13.32 2.01
CA TRP A 121 -2.11 -12.97 3.30
C TRP A 121 -3.11 -12.21 4.21
N LEU A 122 -4.04 -11.44 3.66
CA LEU A 122 -5.07 -10.72 4.42
C LEU A 122 -6.24 -11.61 4.84
N ASP A 123 -6.51 -12.68 4.08
CA ASP A 123 -7.60 -13.61 4.34
C ASP A 123 -7.22 -14.71 5.38
N ASN A 124 -5.96 -14.78 5.80
CA ASN A 124 -5.44 -15.65 6.87
C ASN A 124 -5.21 -14.89 8.18
#